data_AF-A0A7R7BV42-F1
#
_entry.id   AF-A0A7R7BV42-F1
#
_cell.length_a   1.000
_cell.length_b   1.000
_cell.length_c   1.000
_cell.angle_alpha   90.00
_cell.angle_beta   90.00
_cell.angle_gamma   90.00
#
_symmetry.space_group_name_H-M   'P 1'
#
loop_
_entity.id
_entity.type
_entity.pdbx_description
1 polymer ?
#
loop_
_entity_poly.entity_id
_entity_poly.type
_entity_poly.pdbx_seq_one_letter_code
_entity_poly.pdbx_strand_id
1 'polypeptide(L)' 'MIEKREILAIAQQTSLTPHVVEKDYVLGWMLAGIYQHEDLVENWVFKGGTCLKKCFFETYRFSEDLGAP' A
#
# COMPACT_ATOMS: atom_id res chain seq x y z
N MET A 1 4.54 -2.15 -15.43
CA MET A 1 5.22 -2.31 -14.13
C MET A 1 5.85 -0.96 -13.79
N ILE A 2 5.95 -0.62 -12.51
CA ILE A 2 6.57 0.64 -12.05
C ILE A 2 8.09 0.58 -12.28
N GLU A 3 8.66 1.67 -12.78
CA GLU A 3 10.10 1.73 -13.04
C GLU A 3 10.89 1.92 -11.75
N LYS A 4 12.13 1.41 -11.70
CA LYS A 4 13.02 1.59 -10.54
C LYS A 4 13.21 3.07 -10.19
N ARG A 5 13.30 3.94 -11.20
CA ARG A 5 13.43 5.40 -10.99
C ARG A 5 12.20 5.98 -10.27
N GLU A 6 11.01 5.51 -10.61
CA GLU A 6 9.76 5.96 -9.99
C GLU A 6 9.66 5.45 -8.54
N ILE A 7 10.04 4.19 -8.29
CA ILE A 7 10.12 3.64 -6.93
C ILE A 7 11.02 4.53 -6.05
N LEU A 8 12.22 4.89 -6.54
CA LEU A 8 13.16 5.71 -5.78
C LEU A 8 12.64 7.14 -5.56
N ALA A 9 11.99 7.74 -6.55
CA ALA A 9 11.42 9.08 -6.43
C ALA A 9 10.28 9.11 -5.40
N ILE A 10 9.37 8.14 -5.44
CA ILE A 10 8.24 8.04 -4.49
C ILE A 10 8.77 7.75 -3.08
N ALA A 11 9.76 6.85 -2.95
CA ALA A 11 10.40 6.55 -1.66
C ALA A 11 10.96 7.82 -1.01
N GLN A 12 11.63 8.66 -1.79
CA GLN A 12 12.16 9.94 -1.31
C GLN A 12 11.04 10.93 -0.92
N GLN A 13 10.02 11.09 -1.76
CA GLN A 13 8.90 12.01 -1.50
C GLN A 13 8.08 11.63 -0.27
N THR A 14 7.95 10.33 -0.01
CA THR A 14 7.13 9.78 1.07
C THR A 14 7.93 9.46 2.33
N SER A 15 9.26 9.65 2.31
CA SER A 15 10.17 9.23 3.38
C SER A 15 10.05 7.74 3.72
N LEU A 16 9.83 6.89 2.71
CA LEU A 16 9.71 5.44 2.83
C LEU A 16 10.91 4.73 2.22
N THR A 17 11.12 3.47 2.59
CA THR A 17 12.12 2.66 1.89
C THR A 17 11.59 2.21 0.52
N PRO A 18 12.46 2.05 -0.50
CA PRO A 18 12.06 1.58 -1.83
C PRO A 18 11.25 0.28 -1.80
N HIS A 19 11.64 -0.66 -0.93
CA HIS A 19 10.95 -1.93 -0.76
C HIS A 19 9.52 -1.78 -0.23
N VAL A 20 9.27 -0.79 0.64
CA VAL A 20 7.91 -0.49 1.12
C VAL A 20 7.05 0.07 -0.01
N VAL A 21 7.60 0.94 -0.86
CA VAL A 21 6.89 1.48 -2.04
C VAL A 21 6.56 0.37 -3.03
N GLU A 22 7.50 -0.52 -3.31
CA GLU A 22 7.31 -1.67 -4.19
C GLU A 22 6.20 -2.61 -3.66
N LYS A 23 6.21 -2.92 -2.37
CA LYS A 23 5.15 -3.70 -1.72
C LYS A 23 3.78 -3.03 -1.85
N ASP A 24 3.71 -1.71 -1.63
CA ASP A 24 2.45 -0.97 -1.73
C ASP A 24 1.89 -0.94 -3.15
N TYR A 25 2.78 -0.87 -4.15
CA TYR A 25 2.45 -0.98 -5.57
C TYR A 25 1.87 -2.36 -5.92
N VAL A 26 2.58 -3.44 -5.55
CA VAL A 26 2.12 -4.82 -5.79
C VAL A 26 0.78 -5.09 -5.11
N LEU A 27 0.60 -4.59 -3.89
CA LEU A 27 -0.67 -4.71 -3.18
C LEU A 27 -1.80 -3.99 -3.93
N GLY A 28 -1.55 -2.81 -4.50
CA GLY A 28 -2.53 -2.12 -5.35
C GLY A 28 -2.98 -2.97 -6.54
N TRP A 29 -2.04 -3.64 -7.21
CA TRP A 29 -2.36 -4.56 -8.31
C TRP A 29 -3.16 -5.78 -7.86
N MET A 30 -2.82 -6.35 -6.70
CA MET A 30 -3.56 -7.47 -6.13
C MET A 30 -5.01 -7.09 -5.82
N LEU A 31 -5.22 -5.92 -5.20
CA LEU A 31 -6.57 -5.41 -4.90
C LEU A 31 -7.36 -5.15 -6.18
N ALA A 32 -6.73 -4.60 -7.21
CA ALA A 32 -7.36 -4.40 -8.51
C ALA A 32 -7.76 -5.74 -9.16
N GLY A 33 -6.92 -6.77 -9.05
CA GLY A 33 -7.23 -8.12 -9.53
C GLY A 33 -8.40 -8.77 -8.78
N ILE A 34 -8.45 -8.63 -7.46
CA ILE A 34 -9.58 -9.12 -6.64
C ILE A 34 -10.88 -8.41 -7.05
N TYR A 35 -10.84 -7.09 -7.26
CA TYR A 35 -12.01 -6.32 -7.67
C TYR A 35 -12.54 -6.69 -9.05
N GLN A 36 -11.67 -7.13 -9.98
CA GLN A 36 -12.07 -7.55 -11.32
C GLN A 36 -12.70 -8.96 -11.36
N HIS A 37 -12.63 -9.73 -10.29
CA HIS A 37 -13.17 -11.08 -10.24
C HIS A 37 -14.54 -11.09 -9.55
N GLU A 38 -15.60 -11.35 -10.33
CA GLU A 38 -17.01 -11.24 -9.88
C GLU A 38 -17.29 -12.04 -8.61
N ASP A 39 -16.81 -13.28 -8.51
CA ASP A 39 -17.02 -14.10 -7.30
C ASP A 39 -16.26 -13.59 -6.07
N LEU A 40 -15.10 -12.95 -6.26
CA LEU A 40 -14.24 -12.52 -5.15
C LEU A 40 -14.69 -11.17 -4.62
N VAL A 41 -15.12 -10.25 -5.49
CA VAL A 41 -15.50 -8.90 -5.06
C VAL A 41 -16.70 -8.91 -4.12
N GLU A 42 -17.64 -9.85 -4.29
CA GLU A 42 -18.80 -9.97 -3.40
C GLU A 42 -18.48 -10.69 -2.08
N ASN A 43 -17.48 -11.57 -2.07
CA ASN A 43 -17.17 -12.46 -0.94
C ASN A 43 -15.91 -12.07 -0.15
N TRP A 44 -15.19 -11.05 -0.60
CA TRP A 44 -13.92 -10.64 -0.01
C TRP A 44 -14.02 -9.27 0.66
N VAL A 45 -13.50 -9.16 1.89
CA VAL A 45 -13.46 -7.89 2.61
C VAL A 45 -12.03 -7.50 2.93
N PHE A 46 -11.60 -6.34 2.42
CA PHE A 46 -10.31 -5.76 2.77
C PHE A 46 -10.38 -5.15 4.18
N LYS A 47 -9.54 -5.62 5.11
CA LYS A 47 -9.52 -5.16 6.51
C LYS A 47 -8.09 -4.95 7.02
N GLY A 48 -7.97 -4.39 8.22
CA GLY A 48 -6.71 -4.17 8.91
C GLY A 48 -6.05 -2.82 8.61
N GLY A 49 -4.84 -2.60 9.13
CA GLY A 49 -4.14 -1.31 9.04
C GLY A 49 -3.85 -0.85 7.62
N THR A 50 -3.63 -1.77 6.68
CA THR A 50 -3.40 -1.42 5.28
C THR A 50 -4.67 -0.97 4.54
N CYS A 51 -5.84 -1.50 4.93
CA CYS A 51 -7.14 -1.00 4.48
C CYS A 51 -7.39 0.42 4.99
N LEU A 52 -7.10 0.67 6.27
CA LEU A 52 -7.22 2.02 6.85
C LEU A 52 -6.36 3.04 6.09
N LYS A 53 -5.09 2.71 5.79
CA LYS A 53 -4.23 3.56 4.96
C LYS A 53 -4.84 3.81 3.57
N LYS A 54 -5.14 2.75 2.81
CA LYS A 54 -5.53 2.89 1.40
C LYS A 54 -6.95 3.46 1.20
N CYS A 55 -7.87 3.29 2.16
CA CYS A 55 -9.27 3.70 2.02
C CYS A 55 -9.64 4.96 2.82
N PHE A 56 -8.87 5.31 3.86
CA PHE A 56 -9.26 6.39 4.79
C PHE A 56 -8.16 7.39 5.12
N PHE A 57 -6.87 7.03 5.00
CA PHE A 57 -5.76 7.88 5.43
C PHE A 57 -4.59 7.85 4.45
N GLU A 58 -4.57 8.77 3.47
CA GLU A 58 -3.43 8.94 2.54
C GLU A 58 -2.10 9.21 3.27
N THR A 59 -2.14 9.78 4.47
CA THR A 59 -0.97 10.22 5.26
C THR A 59 -0.65 9.32 6.46
N TYR A 60 -1.18 8.08 6.53
CA TYR A 60 -0.88 7.20 7.65
C TYR A 60 0.61 6.83 7.68
N ARG A 61 1.34 7.38 8.65
CA ARG A 61 2.74 7.07 8.95
C ARG A 61 2.85 5.56 9.19
N PHE A 62 3.82 4.90 8.58
CA PHE A 62 4.12 3.50 8.89
C PHE A 62 4.34 3.39 10.41
N SER A 63 3.48 2.62 11.07
CA SER A 63 3.63 2.23 12.48
C SER A 63 4.80 1.24 12.61
N GLU A 64 6.02 1.73 12.43
CA GLU A 64 7.25 1.07 12.91
C GLU A 64 8.00 1.93 13.94
N ASP A 65 7.41 3.04 14.41
CA ASP A 65 7.94 3.79 15.55
C ASP A 65 6.91 3.84 16.68
N LEU A 66 6.95 2.82 17.54
CA LEU A 66 6.72 3.00 18.98
C LEU A 66 8.08 3.13 19.65
N GLY A 67 8.83 4.16 19.23
CA GLY A 67 9.96 4.70 19.94
C GLY A 67 9.60 6.11 20.38
N ALA A 68 9.15 6.26 21.62
CA ALA A 68 9.13 7.52 22.34
C ALA A 68 9.73 7.25 23.74
N PRO A 69 10.40 8.25 24.34
CA PRO A 69 11.61 8.16 25.16
C PRO A 69 11.52 7.31 26.44
#